data_AF-A0A952R738-F1
#
_entry.id   AF-A0A952R738-F1
#
_cell.length_a   1.000
_cell.length_b   1.000
_cell.length_c   1.000
_cell.angle_alpha   90.00
_cell.angle_beta   90.00
_cell.angle_gamma   90.00
#
_symmetry.space_group_name_H-M   'P 1'
#
loop_
_entity.id
_entity.type
_entity.pdbx_description
1 polymer ?
#
loop_
_entity_poly.entity_id
_entity_poly.type
_entity_poly.pdbx_seq_one_letter_code
_entity_poly.pdbx_strand_id
1 'polypeptide(L)'
;MKLLARICLWFYVVVFVLAGGAVLFGAQGAAQMMGITQLSLEDRGVVSLMNQLRYFGAVAIGFGATVAVLSKQILTEKRHATLFLIVLLLIPLSRTISLFMDGLPHYSLLLIMLAEYGLFALFVVHAKRFIFTSPEATPEALPEGSPKAVAKASASEKV
;
A
#
# COMPACT_ATOMS: atom_id res chain seq x y z
N MET A 1 10.87 -8.36 -17.21
CA MET A 1 9.74 -7.49 -16.80
C MET A 1 9.33 -7.63 -15.33
N LYS A 2 9.27 -8.84 -14.74
CA LYS A 2 9.00 -9.03 -13.28
C LYS A 2 10.00 -8.30 -12.36
N LEU A 3 11.23 -8.09 -12.84
CA LEU A 3 12.29 -7.41 -12.10
C LEU A 3 11.95 -5.93 -11.82
N LEU A 4 11.43 -5.18 -12.81
CA LEU A 4 11.12 -3.76 -12.64
C LEU A 4 10.02 -3.54 -11.61
N ALA A 5 8.91 -4.29 -11.69
CA ALA A 5 7.84 -4.21 -10.69
C ALA A 5 8.33 -4.57 -9.28
N ARG A 6 9.21 -5.57 -9.17
CA ARG A 6 9.85 -5.94 -7.91
C ARG A 6 10.74 -4.81 -7.37
N ILE A 7 11.56 -4.19 -8.23
CA ILE A 7 12.41 -3.05 -7.85
C ILE A 7 11.53 -1.88 -7.40
N CYS A 8 10.50 -1.51 -8.15
CA CYS A 8 9.57 -0.42 -7.78
C CYS A 8 8.86 -0.70 -6.46
N LEU A 9 8.42 -1.94 -6.22
CA LEU A 9 7.76 -2.33 -4.97
C LEU A 9 8.72 -2.25 -3.78
N TRP A 10 9.95 -2.75 -3.93
CA TRP A 10 10.95 -2.67 -2.86
C TRP A 10 11.42 -1.23 -2.62
N PHE A 11 11.59 -0.45 -3.68
CA PHE A 11 11.86 0.98 -3.56
C PHE A 11 10.75 1.67 -2.77
N TYR A 12 9.49 1.37 -3.08
CA TYR A 12 8.34 1.89 -2.35
C TYR A 12 8.34 1.49 -0.87
N VAL A 13 8.60 0.22 -0.56
CA VAL A 13 8.76 -0.27 0.82
C VAL A 13 9.84 0.52 1.56
N VAL A 14 11.03 0.65 0.96
CA VAL A 14 12.17 1.36 1.55
C VAL A 14 11.81 2.83 1.79
N VAL A 15 11.18 3.50 0.82
CA VAL A 15 10.75 4.89 0.97
C VAL A 15 9.75 5.04 2.12
N PHE A 16 8.73 4.18 2.22
CA PHE A 16 7.74 4.27 3.29
C PHE A 16 8.33 4.00 4.68
N VAL A 17 9.22 3.01 4.80
CA VAL A 17 9.87 2.69 6.07
C VAL A 17 10.84 3.80 6.48
N LEU A 18 11.66 4.30 5.55
CA LEU A 18 12.64 5.36 5.86
C LEU A 18 11.98 6.71 6.09
N ALA A 19 11.03 7.11 5.25
CA ALA A 19 10.29 8.36 5.43
C ALA A 19 9.42 8.30 6.69
N GLY A 20 8.74 7.19 6.92
CA GLY A 20 7.96 6.97 8.14
C GLY A 20 8.84 7.01 9.39
N GLY A 21 10.02 6.38 9.35
CA GLY A 21 11.03 6.45 10.41
C GLY A 21 11.54 7.87 10.66
N ALA A 22 11.87 8.59 9.58
CA ALA A 22 12.30 9.99 9.67
C ALA A 22 11.23 10.89 10.30
N VAL A 23 9.95 10.68 9.96
CA VAL A 23 8.84 11.42 10.59
C VAL A 23 8.62 11.00 12.04
N LEU A 24 8.71 9.70 12.35
CA LEU A 24 8.51 9.16 13.69
C LEU A 24 9.56 9.70 14.68
N PHE A 25 10.83 9.73 14.28
CA PHE A 25 11.92 10.19 15.14
C PHE A 25 12.25 11.69 14.97
N GLY A 26 11.88 12.28 13.84
CA GLY A 26 12.20 13.66 13.45
C GLY A 26 10.97 14.53 13.18
N ALA A 27 9.86 14.32 13.89
CA ALA A 27 8.59 15.01 13.68
C ALA A 27 8.71 16.55 13.61
N GLN A 28 9.63 17.14 14.37
CA GLN A 28 9.90 18.58 14.34
C GLN A 28 10.47 19.04 12.99
N GLY A 29 11.43 18.29 12.42
CA GLY A 29 11.96 18.56 11.08
C GLY A 29 10.91 18.35 9.99
N ALA A 30 10.08 17.31 10.12
CA ALA A 30 8.96 17.08 9.22
C ALA A 30 7.96 18.25 9.25
N ALA A 31 7.63 18.76 10.44
CA ALA A 31 6.75 19.92 10.60
C ALA A 31 7.35 21.21 10.01
N GLN A 32 8.67 21.40 10.11
CA GLN A 32 9.38 22.48 9.43
C GLN A 32 9.27 22.39 7.91
N MET A 33 9.47 21.19 7.33
CA MET A 33 9.32 20.97 5.90
C MET A 33 7.90 21.23 5.39
N MET A 34 6.89 21.09 6.27
CA MET A 34 5.49 21.41 5.98
C MET A 34 5.14 22.88 6.29
N GLY A 35 6.10 23.71 6.72
CA GLY A 35 5.87 25.13 7.01
C GLY A 35 5.13 25.41 8.32
N ILE A 36 5.00 24.42 9.21
CA ILE A 36 4.18 24.53 10.43
C ILE A 36 4.91 25.32 11.55
N THR A 37 6.14 25.77 11.32
CA THR A 37 7.00 26.41 12.34
C THR A 37 6.61 27.84 12.71
N GLN A 38 5.64 28.44 12.02
CA GLN A 38 5.27 29.85 12.21
C GLN A 38 3.90 30.09 12.83
N LEU A 39 3.13 29.04 13.11
CA LEU A 39 1.88 29.20 13.84
C LEU A 39 2.20 29.37 15.32
N SER A 40 1.75 30.46 15.93
CA SER A 40 1.75 30.64 17.39
C SER A 40 0.73 29.70 18.03
N LEU A 41 0.88 28.41 17.77
CA LEU A 41 0.13 27.38 18.44
C LEU A 41 0.51 27.44 19.92
N GLU A 42 -0.51 27.55 20.76
CA GLU A 42 -0.37 27.32 22.20
C GLU A 42 0.37 25.98 22.42
N ASP A 43 1.20 25.89 23.45
CA ASP A 43 2.12 24.74 23.66
C ASP A 43 1.44 23.37 23.53
N ARG A 44 0.16 23.27 23.93
CA ARG A 44 -0.65 22.05 23.80
C ARG A 44 -0.93 21.65 22.36
N GLY A 45 -1.19 22.62 21.47
CA GLY A 45 -1.43 22.38 20.05
C GLY A 45 -0.21 21.82 19.34
N VAL A 46 0.98 22.32 19.69
CA VAL A 46 2.25 21.82 19.14
C VAL A 46 2.49 20.36 19.55
N VAL A 47 2.30 20.02 20.83
CA VAL A 47 2.48 18.64 21.30
C VAL A 47 1.50 17.69 20.61
N SER A 48 0.23 18.09 20.48
CA SER A 48 -0.79 17.30 19.79
C SER A 48 -0.41 17.05 18.33
N LEU A 49 -0.01 18.10 17.60
CA LEU A 49 0.46 17.99 16.22
C LEU A 49 1.68 17.07 16.10
N MET A 50 2.68 17.21 16.98
CA MET A 50 3.85 16.35 16.95
C MET A 50 3.48 14.88 17.15
N ASN A 51 2.55 14.59 18.05
CA ASN A 51 2.07 13.22 18.26
C ASN A 51 1.30 12.69 17.04
N GLN A 52 0.50 13.52 16.37
CA GLN A 52 -0.15 13.14 15.11
C GLN A 52 0.88 12.83 14.02
N LEU A 53 1.91 13.65 13.86
CA LEU A 53 2.98 13.39 12.90
C LEU A 53 3.72 12.09 13.19
N ARG A 54 4.08 11.84 14.45
CA ARG A 54 4.68 10.57 14.88
C ARG A 54 3.78 9.38 14.57
N TYR A 55 2.48 9.51 14.85
CA TYR A 55 1.50 8.48 14.52
C TYR A 55 1.46 8.20 13.02
N PHE A 56 1.41 9.23 12.16
CA PHE A 56 1.48 9.05 10.71
C PHE A 56 2.79 8.41 10.26
N GLY A 57 3.92 8.77 10.90
CA GLY A 57 5.20 8.11 10.67
C GLY A 57 5.15 6.61 10.98
N ALA A 58 4.58 6.23 12.13
CA ALA A 58 4.40 4.83 12.52
C ALA A 58 3.46 4.07 11.55
N VAL A 59 2.37 4.70 11.11
CA VAL A 59 1.46 4.13 10.12
C VAL A 59 2.18 3.89 8.79
N ALA A 60 3.01 4.83 8.34
CA ALA A 60 3.80 4.68 7.11
C ALA A 60 4.80 3.51 7.21
N ILE A 61 5.48 3.36 8.35
CA ILE A 61 6.37 2.21 8.61
C ILE A 61 5.58 0.90 8.57
N GLY A 62 4.47 0.83 9.31
CA GLY A 62 3.61 -0.37 9.37
C GLY A 62 3.07 -0.76 8.00
N PHE A 63 2.70 0.22 7.18
CA PHE A 63 2.27 -0.01 5.80
C PHE A 63 3.43 -0.51 4.93
N GLY A 64 4.61 0.11 4.99
CA GLY A 64 5.79 -0.36 4.26
C GLY A 64 6.18 -1.79 4.62
N ALA A 65 6.16 -2.13 5.91
CA ALA A 65 6.40 -3.50 6.39
C ALA A 65 5.33 -4.49 5.90
N THR A 66 4.06 -4.09 5.90
CA THR A 66 2.96 -4.92 5.37
C THR A 66 3.14 -5.21 3.88
N VAL A 67 3.51 -4.20 3.09
CA VAL A 67 3.81 -4.37 1.66
C VAL A 67 5.03 -5.27 1.44
N ALA A 68 6.05 -5.18 2.30
CA ALA A 68 7.20 -6.08 2.24
C ALA A 68 6.81 -7.55 2.44
N VAL A 69 6.00 -7.82 3.47
CA VAL A 69 5.49 -9.17 3.80
C VAL A 69 4.59 -9.71 2.69
N LEU A 70 3.68 -8.89 2.17
CA LEU A 70 2.74 -9.27 1.12
C LEU A 70 3.30 -9.11 -0.30
N SER A 71 4.59 -8.81 -0.44
CA SER A 71 5.19 -8.45 -1.73
C SER A 71 5.03 -9.54 -2.78
N LYS A 72 5.09 -10.82 -2.38
CA LYS A 72 4.87 -11.95 -3.27
C LYS A 72 3.42 -11.96 -3.78
N GLN A 73 2.45 -11.89 -2.88
CA GLN A 73 1.01 -11.91 -3.18
C GLN A 73 0.60 -10.72 -4.03
N ILE A 74 1.10 -9.52 -3.72
CA ILE A 74 0.86 -8.30 -4.51
C ILE A 74 1.34 -8.48 -5.97
N LEU A 75 2.45 -9.18 -6.18
CA LEU A 75 3.01 -9.41 -7.51
C LEU A 75 2.42 -10.61 -8.24
N THR A 76 1.71 -11.52 -7.57
CA THR A 76 1.19 -12.75 -8.19
C THR A 76 -0.33 -12.83 -8.25
N GLU A 77 -1.04 -12.20 -7.34
CA GLU A 77 -2.49 -12.34 -7.19
C GLU A 77 -3.23 -11.03 -7.51
N LYS A 78 -4.19 -11.10 -8.43
CA LYS A 78 -4.99 -9.96 -8.88
C LYS A 78 -5.68 -9.21 -7.73
N ARG A 79 -6.24 -9.95 -6.76
CA ARG A 79 -6.91 -9.37 -5.58
C ARG A 79 -5.95 -8.50 -4.76
N HIS A 80 -4.78 -9.03 -4.40
CA HIS A 80 -3.77 -8.32 -3.62
C HIS A 80 -3.18 -7.14 -4.39
N ALA A 81 -2.90 -7.31 -5.69
CA ALA A 81 -2.47 -6.22 -6.56
C ALA A 81 -3.49 -5.07 -6.60
N THR A 82 -4.78 -5.41 -6.69
CA THR A 82 -5.87 -4.41 -6.76
C THR A 82 -6.01 -3.65 -5.45
N LEU A 83 -5.98 -4.36 -4.31
CA LEU A 83 -5.99 -3.73 -2.98
C LEU A 83 -4.79 -2.80 -2.79
N PHE A 84 -3.60 -3.24 -3.18
CA PHE A 84 -2.40 -2.41 -3.14
C PHE A 84 -2.55 -1.13 -3.97
N LEU A 85 -3.06 -1.24 -5.21
CA LEU A 85 -3.30 -0.07 -6.08
C LEU A 85 -4.32 0.90 -5.50
N ILE A 86 -5.40 0.39 -4.87
CA ILE A 86 -6.41 1.22 -4.20
C ILE A 86 -5.74 2.02 -3.08
N VAL A 87 -4.98 1.36 -2.20
CA VAL A 87 -4.31 2.05 -1.08
C VAL A 87 -3.28 3.05 -1.60
N LEU A 88 -2.50 2.68 -2.62
CA LEU A 88 -1.52 3.55 -3.27
C LEU A 88 -2.17 4.82 -3.86
N LEU A 89 -3.40 4.72 -4.39
CA LEU A 89 -4.17 5.86 -4.91
C LEU A 89 -4.78 6.72 -3.81
N LEU A 90 -5.24 6.11 -2.71
CA LEU A 90 -5.91 6.83 -1.62
C LEU A 90 -5.01 7.89 -0.99
N ILE A 91 -3.69 7.67 -0.96
CA ILE A 91 -2.70 8.60 -0.39
C ILE A 91 -2.65 9.94 -1.14
N PRO A 92 -2.32 10.00 -2.44
CA PRO A 92 -2.32 11.25 -3.17
C PRO A 92 -3.74 11.81 -3.33
N LEU A 93 -4.77 10.96 -3.38
CA LEU A 93 -6.17 11.40 -3.46
C LEU A 93 -6.60 12.16 -2.20
N SER A 94 -6.23 11.71 -1.00
CA SER A 94 -6.57 12.42 0.24
C SER A 94 -5.93 13.81 0.29
N ARG A 95 -4.72 13.96 -0.26
CA ARG A 95 -4.04 15.27 -0.37
C ARG A 95 -4.68 16.15 -1.42
N THR A 96 -5.14 15.59 -2.53
CA THR A 96 -5.93 16.32 -3.53
C THR A 96 -7.21 16.86 -2.92
N ILE A 97 -7.91 16.07 -2.10
CA ILE A 97 -9.10 16.53 -1.36
C ILE A 97 -8.73 17.68 -0.40
N SER A 98 -7.65 17.53 0.36
CA SER A 98 -7.15 18.61 1.25
C SER A 98 -6.79 19.88 0.46
N LEU A 99 -6.21 19.77 -0.74
CA LEU A 99 -5.93 20.94 -1.59
C LEU A 99 -7.21 21.71 -1.97
N PHE A 100 -8.32 20.99 -2.19
CA PHE A 100 -9.61 21.63 -2.46
C PHE A 100 -10.25 22.27 -1.23
N MET A 101 -10.00 21.72 -0.04
CA MET A 101 -10.59 22.21 1.21
C MET A 101 -9.76 23.34 1.86
N ASP A 102 -8.44 23.17 1.88
CA ASP A 102 -7.50 23.99 2.65
C ASP A 102 -6.69 24.96 1.76
N GLY A 103 -6.77 24.81 0.43
CA GLY A 103 -6.08 25.64 -0.55
C GLY A 103 -4.71 25.09 -0.99
N LEU A 104 -3.92 25.94 -1.64
CA LEU A 104 -2.65 25.52 -2.25
C LEU A 104 -1.58 25.24 -1.17
N PRO A 105 -1.03 24.02 -1.12
CA PRO A 105 0.03 23.70 -0.19
C PRO A 105 1.39 24.23 -0.69
N HIS A 106 2.40 24.10 0.17
CA HIS A 106 3.78 24.43 -0.20
C HIS A 106 4.25 23.64 -1.43
N TYR A 107 5.11 24.23 -2.27
CA TYR A 107 5.59 23.63 -3.52
C TYR A 107 6.22 22.23 -3.34
N SER A 108 6.88 21.99 -2.21
CA SER A 108 7.44 20.69 -1.86
C SER A 108 6.36 19.60 -1.79
N LEU A 109 5.19 19.90 -1.23
CA LEU A 109 4.08 18.95 -1.15
C LEU A 109 3.50 18.64 -2.53
N LEU A 110 3.41 19.65 -3.42
CA LEU A 110 2.98 19.47 -4.80
C LEU A 110 3.91 18.52 -5.57
N LEU A 111 5.23 18.66 -5.39
CA LEU A 111 6.21 17.76 -6.00
C LEU A 111 6.06 16.32 -5.48
N ILE A 112 5.83 16.14 -4.19
CA ILE A 112 5.58 14.81 -3.61
C ILE A 112 4.29 14.21 -4.17
N MET A 113 3.21 14.99 -4.25
CA MET A 113 1.94 14.51 -4.84
C MET A 113 2.13 14.10 -6.30
N LEU A 114 2.86 14.88 -7.09
CA LEU A 114 3.15 14.53 -8.48
C LEU A 114 3.94 13.22 -8.58
N ALA A 115 4.95 13.04 -7.72
CA ALA A 115 5.72 11.80 -7.65
C ALA A 115 4.85 10.59 -7.25
N GLU A 116 3.92 10.75 -6.30
CA GLU A 116 2.99 9.70 -5.88
C GLU A 116 2.02 9.31 -7.00
N TYR A 117 1.42 10.29 -7.69
CA TYR A 117 0.57 10.00 -8.85
C TYR A 117 1.36 9.34 -9.99
N GLY A 118 2.60 9.78 -10.23
CA GLY A 118 3.50 9.15 -11.20
C GLY A 118 3.80 7.70 -10.84
N LEU A 119 4.06 7.42 -9.56
CA LEU A 119 4.28 6.07 -9.07
C LEU A 119 3.02 5.20 -9.20
N PHE A 120 1.86 5.73 -8.86
CA PHE A 120 0.58 5.05 -9.06
C PHE A 120 0.35 4.71 -10.53
N ALA A 121 0.53 5.67 -11.44
CA ALA A 121 0.38 5.46 -12.88
C ALA A 121 1.33 4.38 -13.41
N LEU A 122 2.60 4.41 -12.98
CA LEU A 122 3.58 3.39 -13.31
C LEU A 122 3.12 2.00 -12.85
N PHE A 123 2.64 1.88 -11.61
CA PHE A 123 2.12 0.62 -11.08
C PHE A 123 0.87 0.14 -11.82
N VAL A 124 -0.05 1.03 -12.20
CA VAL A 124 -1.25 0.66 -12.98
C VAL A 124 -0.85 0.13 -14.36
N VAL A 125 0.04 0.82 -15.07
CA VAL A 125 0.52 0.38 -16.40
C VAL A 125 1.17 -1.00 -16.31
N HIS A 126 1.96 -1.25 -15.25
CA HIS A 126 2.56 -2.55 -15.01
C HIS A 126 1.53 -3.63 -14.62
N ALA A 127 0.60 -3.29 -13.73
CA ALA A 127 -0.43 -4.21 -13.27
C ALA A 127 -1.34 -4.66 -14.42
N LYS A 128 -1.72 -3.77 -15.34
CA LYS A 128 -2.50 -4.14 -16.53
C LYS A 128 -1.79 -5.21 -17.37
N ARG A 129 -0.47 -5.10 -17.57
CA ARG A 129 0.28 -6.10 -18.35
C ARG A 129 0.33 -7.49 -17.68
N PHE A 130 0.24 -7.53 -16.35
CA PHE A 130 0.34 -8.78 -15.56
C PHE A 130 -1.03 -9.41 -15.29
N ILE A 131 -2.03 -8.59 -14.93
CA ILE A 131 -3.36 -9.02 -14.52
C ILE A 131 -4.18 -9.58 -15.70
N PHE A 132 -3.96 -9.08 -16.92
CA PHE A 132 -4.74 -9.52 -18.11
C PHE A 132 -4.16 -10.74 -18.83
N THR A 133 -3.03 -11.30 -18.39
CA THR A 133 -2.36 -12.42 -19.08
C THR A 133 -2.36 -13.73 -18.31
N SER A 134 -2.67 -13.73 -17.02
CA SER A 134 -2.95 -14.97 -16.30
C SER A 134 -4.43 -15.31 -16.48
N PRO A 135 -4.80 -16.33 -17.27
CA PRO A 135 -6.14 -16.88 -17.19
C PRO A 135 -6.36 -17.23 -15.72
N GLU A 136 -7.36 -16.57 -15.12
CA GLU A 136 -7.83 -16.89 -13.79
C GLU A 136 -8.03 -18.39 -13.80
N ALA A 137 -7.19 -19.14 -13.08
CA ALA A 137 -7.30 -20.58 -13.03
C ALA A 137 -8.72 -20.83 -12.54
N THR A 138 -9.58 -21.23 -13.47
CA THR A 138 -10.98 -21.58 -13.20
C THR A 138 -10.89 -22.47 -11.99
N PRO A 139 -11.51 -22.12 -10.84
CA PRO A 139 -11.38 -22.90 -9.62
C PRO A 139 -11.66 -24.33 -10.04
N GLU A 140 -10.59 -25.13 -10.03
CA GLU A 140 -10.59 -26.48 -10.58
C GLU A 140 -11.73 -27.14 -9.84
N ALA A 141 -12.83 -27.38 -10.57
CA ALA A 141 -14.10 -27.74 -9.98
C ALA A 141 -13.78 -28.86 -9.01
N LEU A 142 -13.96 -28.59 -7.70
CA LEU A 142 -13.72 -29.58 -6.65
C LEU A 142 -14.32 -30.86 -7.19
N PRO A 143 -13.52 -31.93 -7.40
CA PRO A 143 -14.00 -33.10 -8.12
C PRO A 143 -15.31 -33.48 -7.48
N GLU A 144 -16.42 -33.26 -8.20
CA GLU A 144 -17.75 -33.52 -7.70
C GLU A 144 -17.68 -34.93 -7.20
N GLY A 145 -17.78 -35.09 -5.88
CA GLY A 145 -17.47 -36.33 -5.21
C GLY A 145 -18.25 -37.42 -5.92
N SER A 146 -17.56 -38.21 -6.75
CA SER A 146 -18.18 -39.32 -7.45
C SER A 146 -18.66 -40.25 -6.36
N PRO A 147 -19.98 -40.39 -6.13
CA PRO A 147 -20.50 -41.23 -5.06
C PRO A 147 -20.10 -42.71 -5.24
N LYS A 148 -19.53 -43.07 -6.39
CA LYS A 148 -19.01 -44.41 -6.68
C LYS A 148 -17.69 -44.74 -5.96
N ALA A 149 -16.91 -43.77 -5.49
CA ALA A 149 -15.64 -44.05 -4.80
C ALA A 149 -15.86 -44.43 -3.32
N VAL A 150 -16.84 -43.81 -2.64
CA VAL A 150 -17.15 -44.11 -1.23
C VAL A 150 -17.82 -45.48 -1.08
N ALA A 151 -18.60 -45.93 -2.08
CA ALA A 151 -19.26 -47.24 -2.05
C ALA A 151 -18.29 -48.44 -2.22
N LYS A 152 -17.10 -48.24 -2.80
CA LYS A 152 -16.11 -49.32 -2.93
C LYS A 152 -15.25 -49.51 -1.68
N ALA A 153 -15.07 -48.47 -0.86
CA ALA A 153 -14.30 -48.59 0.37
C ALA A 153 -15.06 -49.34 1.47
N SER A 154 -16.40 -49.21 1.54
CA SER A 154 -17.21 -49.88 2.57
C SER A 154 -17.51 -51.36 2.29
N ALA A 155 -17.22 -51.86 1.08
CA ALA A 155 -17.45 -53.27 0.71
C ALA A 155 -16.22 -54.18 0.95
N SER A 156 -15.04 -53.61 1.19
CA SER A 156 -13.79 -54.39 1.37
C SER A 156 -13.46 -54.72 2.83
N GLU A 157 -14.26 -54.25 3.80
CA GLU A 157 -14.01 -54.42 5.23
C GLU A 157 -14.93 -55.49 5.87
N LYS A 158 -15.36 -56.49 5.08
CA LYS A 158 -16.23 -57.59 5.54
C LYS A 158 -15.79 -59.00 5.06
N VAL A 159 -14.50 -59.20 4.79
CA VAL A 159 -13.94 -60.55 4.53
C VAL A 159 -12.75 -60.78 5.44
#